data_AF-A0A7L2RDT5-F1
#
_entry.id   AF-A0A7L2RDT5-F1
#
_cell.length_a   1.000
_cell.length_b   1.000
_cell.length_c   1.000
_cell.angle_alpha   90.00
_cell.angle_beta   90.00
_cell.angle_gamma   90.00
#
_symmetry.space_group_name_H-M   'P 1'
#
loop_
_entity.id
_entity.type
_entity.pdbx_description
1 polymer ?
#
loop_
_entity_poly.entity_id
_entity_poly.type
_entity_poly.pdbx_seq_one_letter_code
_entity_poly.pdbx_strand_id
1 'polypeptide(L)'
;AYRMKQSDQNKRNTTERIQEVRSMWTLTMKVLTSLTKDKEVACSVLEDCVHQCILDGTDVVLSVPRLLAHRVESDKQELFMGNIYEGGKLNLLAVIQLLNEALRMLRDEHCQSELIELDRIENMVTSCHKALQDLKTNRLKREQQHCVSVRESISREQEDWEIKWKTFLGQCPFNLIFKETLVSSVHFI
;
A
#
# COMPACT_ATOMS: atom_id res chain seq x y z
N ALA A 1 -8.51 -86.19 39.49
CA ALA A 1 -9.61 -85.39 38.89
C ALA A 1 -9.20 -83.96 38.48
N TYR A 2 -8.38 -83.23 39.26
CA TYR A 2 -8.06 -81.82 38.97
C TYR A 2 -7.25 -81.56 37.68
N ARG A 3 -6.29 -82.44 37.34
CA ARG A 3 -5.42 -82.29 36.14
C ARG A 3 -6.15 -82.41 34.79
N MET A 4 -7.19 -83.26 34.71
CA MET A 4 -7.95 -83.45 33.47
C MET A 4 -8.83 -82.23 33.11
N LYS A 5 -9.46 -81.59 34.12
CA LYS A 5 -10.26 -80.38 33.89
C LYS A 5 -9.43 -79.18 33.39
N GLN A 6 -8.18 -79.04 33.85
CA GLN A 6 -7.27 -77.98 33.37
C GLN A 6 -6.85 -78.18 31.90
N SER A 7 -6.59 -79.42 31.47
CA SER A 7 -6.25 -79.78 30.09
C SER A 7 -7.36 -79.37 29.10
N ASP A 8 -8.61 -79.71 29.42
CA ASP A 8 -9.73 -79.50 28.51
C ASP A 8 -10.18 -78.03 28.46
N GLN A 9 -10.00 -77.29 29.56
CA GLN A 9 -10.19 -75.83 29.58
C GLN A 9 -9.13 -75.12 28.73
N ASN A 10 -7.88 -75.58 28.76
CA ASN A 10 -6.79 -74.99 28.00
C ASN A 10 -6.97 -75.21 26.49
N LYS A 11 -7.42 -76.40 26.08
CA LYS A 11 -7.75 -76.73 24.67
C LYS A 11 -8.94 -75.92 24.14
N ARG A 12 -9.97 -75.69 24.95
CA ARG A 12 -11.10 -74.79 24.60
C ARG A 12 -10.63 -73.35 24.41
N ASN A 13 -9.78 -72.85 25.29
CA ASN A 13 -9.19 -71.51 25.16
C ASN A 13 -8.35 -71.37 23.87
N THR A 14 -7.56 -72.39 23.51
CA THR A 14 -6.77 -72.34 22.26
C THR A 14 -7.66 -72.35 21.01
N THR A 15 -8.74 -73.13 21.01
CA THR A 15 -9.66 -73.21 19.87
C THR A 15 -10.50 -71.93 19.71
N GLU A 16 -10.94 -71.32 20.82
CA GLU A 16 -11.62 -70.01 20.81
C GLU A 16 -10.71 -68.91 20.26
N ARG A 17 -9.45 -68.84 20.71
CA ARG A 17 -8.45 -67.88 20.19
C ARG A 17 -8.16 -68.07 18.71
N ILE A 18 -8.06 -69.32 18.24
CA ILE A 18 -7.89 -69.60 16.80
C ILE A 18 -9.10 -69.11 16.01
N GLN A 19 -10.32 -69.31 16.53
CA GLN A 19 -11.54 -68.86 15.87
C GLN A 19 -11.66 -67.33 15.85
N GLU A 20 -11.20 -66.66 16.90
CA GLU A 20 -11.15 -65.20 16.99
C GLU A 20 -10.17 -64.62 15.96
N VAL A 21 -8.95 -65.16 15.88
CA VAL A 21 -7.95 -64.76 14.87
C VAL A 21 -8.49 -64.98 13.45
N ARG A 22 -9.16 -66.11 13.19
CA ARG A 22 -9.80 -66.37 11.89
C ARG A 22 -10.89 -65.36 11.57
N SER A 23 -11.73 -65.02 12.55
CA SER A 23 -12.81 -64.04 12.37
C SER A 23 -12.27 -62.65 12.09
N MET A 24 -11.21 -62.23 12.81
CA MET A 24 -10.51 -60.97 12.56
C MET A 24 -9.86 -60.96 11.18
N TRP A 25 -9.19 -62.05 10.78
CA TRP A 25 -8.59 -62.17 9.46
C TRP A 25 -9.62 -62.06 8.34
N THR A 26 -10.77 -62.72 8.49
CA THR A 26 -11.90 -62.61 7.54
C THR A 26 -12.42 -61.18 7.45
N LEU A 27 -12.56 -60.48 8.57
CA LEU A 27 -12.99 -59.09 8.58
C LEU A 27 -11.99 -58.18 7.87
N THR A 28 -10.69 -58.33 8.14
CA THR A 28 -9.61 -57.58 7.49
C THR A 28 -9.60 -57.82 5.98
N MET A 29 -9.74 -59.08 5.55
CA MET A 29 -9.81 -59.41 4.12
C MET A 29 -11.04 -58.81 3.45
N LYS A 30 -12.18 -58.77 4.15
CA LYS A 30 -13.40 -58.13 3.64
C LYS A 30 -13.23 -56.62 3.46
N VAL A 31 -12.60 -55.93 4.41
CA VAL A 31 -12.33 -54.48 4.32
C VAL A 31 -11.29 -54.19 3.22
N LEU A 32 -10.25 -55.01 3.11
CA LEU A 32 -9.22 -54.85 2.09
C LEU A 32 -9.82 -55.00 0.69
N THR A 33 -10.67 -56.00 0.49
CA THR A 33 -11.34 -56.24 -0.80
C THR A 33 -12.35 -55.15 -1.16
N SER A 34 -13.07 -54.57 -0.21
CA SER A 34 -13.93 -53.40 -0.50
C SER A 34 -13.11 -52.18 -0.88
N LEU A 35 -12.05 -51.88 -0.14
CA LEU A 35 -11.19 -50.72 -0.40
C LEU A 35 -10.49 -50.83 -1.77
N THR A 36 -10.13 -52.04 -2.19
CA THR A 36 -9.52 -52.27 -3.51
C THR A 36 -10.49 -51.95 -4.64
N LYS A 37 -11.78 -52.27 -4.48
CA LYS A 37 -12.83 -51.91 -5.45
C LYS A 37 -13.10 -50.42 -5.48
N ASP A 38 -13.17 -49.77 -4.33
CA ASP A 38 -13.39 -48.32 -4.24
C ASP A 38 -12.23 -47.56 -4.89
N LYS A 39 -10.98 -48.04 -4.69
CA LYS A 39 -9.80 -47.52 -5.37
C LYS A 39 -9.90 -47.69 -6.88
N GLU A 40 -10.32 -48.86 -7.36
CA GLU A 40 -10.46 -49.14 -8.80
C GLU A 40 -11.46 -48.19 -9.45
N VAL A 41 -12.63 -47.99 -8.83
CA VAL A 41 -13.65 -47.03 -9.30
C VAL A 41 -13.11 -45.60 -9.33
N ALA A 42 -12.42 -45.16 -8.28
CA ALA A 42 -11.82 -43.82 -8.23
C ALA A 42 -10.73 -43.64 -9.30
N CYS A 43 -9.91 -44.67 -9.53
CA CYS A 43 -8.92 -44.66 -10.61
C CYS A 43 -9.57 -44.59 -11.99
N SER A 44 -10.66 -45.33 -12.25
CA SER A 44 -11.37 -45.28 -13.54
C SER A 44 -12.01 -43.92 -13.82
N VAL A 45 -12.56 -43.24 -12.81
CA VAL A 45 -13.09 -41.88 -12.97
C VAL A 45 -11.97 -40.90 -13.30
N LEU A 46 -10.81 -41.01 -12.64
CA LEU A 46 -9.66 -40.16 -12.93
C LEU A 46 -9.08 -40.44 -14.32
N GLU A 47 -8.98 -41.71 -14.74
CA GLU A 47 -8.54 -42.07 -16.09
C GLU A 47 -9.49 -41.54 -17.17
N ASP A 48 -10.80 -41.58 -16.95
CA ASP A 48 -11.79 -41.03 -17.88
C ASP A 48 -11.70 -39.49 -17.99
N CYS A 49 -11.44 -38.79 -16.87
CA CYS A 49 -11.21 -37.34 -16.86
C CYS A 49 -9.90 -36.92 -17.54
N VAL A 50 -8.82 -37.72 -17.44
CA VAL A 50 -7.52 -37.41 -18.05
C VAL A 50 -7.58 -37.45 -19.58
N HIS A 51 -8.50 -38.22 -20.16
CA HIS A 51 -8.62 -38.36 -21.63
C HIS A 51 -9.68 -37.45 -22.27
N GLN A 52 -10.59 -36.85 -21.50
CA GLN A 52 -11.71 -36.08 -22.06
C GLN A 52 -11.48 -34.56 -22.19
N CYS A 53 -10.47 -33.98 -21.53
CA CYS A 53 -10.19 -32.55 -21.63
C CYS A 53 -9.01 -32.26 -22.56
N ILE A 54 -9.27 -32.23 -23.88
CA ILE A 54 -8.30 -31.72 -24.85
C ILE A 54 -8.38 -30.18 -24.86
N LEU A 55 -7.44 -29.51 -24.20
CA LEU A 55 -7.23 -28.06 -24.34
C LEU A 55 -6.36 -27.78 -25.58
N ASP A 56 -6.94 -27.92 -26.78
CA ASP A 56 -6.22 -27.61 -28.02
C ASP A 56 -6.59 -26.25 -28.65
N GLY A 57 -7.58 -25.58 -28.08
CA GLY A 57 -7.97 -24.23 -28.48
C GLY A 57 -8.49 -24.12 -29.91
N THR A 58 -8.87 -25.23 -30.55
CA THR A 58 -9.29 -25.28 -31.96
C THR A 58 -10.53 -24.39 -32.24
N ASP A 59 -11.43 -24.26 -31.26
CA ASP A 59 -12.65 -23.44 -31.37
C ASP A 59 -12.51 -22.02 -30.80
N VAL A 60 -11.30 -21.63 -30.38
CA VAL A 60 -11.04 -20.34 -29.74
C VAL A 60 -10.30 -19.43 -30.71
N VAL A 61 -10.97 -18.37 -31.15
CA VAL A 61 -10.34 -17.31 -31.96
C VAL A 61 -9.80 -16.23 -31.02
N LEU A 62 -8.47 -16.16 -30.90
CA LEU A 62 -7.80 -15.09 -30.15
C LEU A 62 -7.54 -13.87 -31.05
N SER A 63 -8.18 -12.74 -30.74
CA SER A 63 -7.90 -11.46 -31.38
C SER A 63 -6.90 -10.64 -30.56
N VAL A 64 -5.73 -10.36 -31.12
CA VAL A 64 -4.69 -9.56 -30.44
C VAL A 64 -4.86 -8.08 -30.77
N PRO A 65 -4.97 -7.19 -29.76
CA PRO A 65 -4.97 -5.75 -30.00
C PRO A 65 -3.70 -5.30 -30.74
N ARG A 66 -3.86 -4.41 -31.74
CA ARG A 66 -2.74 -3.96 -32.58
C ARG A 66 -1.56 -3.38 -31.81
N LEU A 67 -1.85 -2.67 -30.72
CA LEU A 67 -0.82 -2.07 -29.87
C LEU A 67 0.08 -3.15 -29.23
N LEU A 68 -0.54 -4.22 -28.72
CA LEU A 68 0.16 -5.35 -28.12
C LEU A 68 0.94 -6.14 -29.17
N ALA A 69 0.34 -6.37 -30.35
CA ALA A 69 1.03 -7.02 -31.47
C ALA A 69 2.27 -6.23 -31.89
N HIS A 70 2.14 -4.92 -32.12
CA HIS A 70 3.26 -4.05 -32.47
C HIS A 70 4.37 -4.07 -31.41
N ARG A 71 4.00 -4.04 -30.12
CA ARG A 71 4.95 -4.12 -29.00
C ARG A 71 5.74 -5.43 -29.01
N VAL A 72 5.04 -6.56 -29.11
CA VAL A 72 5.66 -7.90 -29.14
C VAL A 72 6.57 -8.07 -30.37
N GLU A 73 6.18 -7.53 -31.52
CA GLU A 73 7.00 -7.54 -32.74
C GLU A 73 8.20 -6.58 -32.66
N SER A 74 8.08 -5.47 -31.93
CA SER A 74 9.12 -4.45 -31.81
C SER A 74 10.14 -4.76 -30.70
N ASP A 75 9.71 -5.46 -29.65
CA ASP A 75 10.58 -5.83 -28.54
C ASP A 75 11.56 -6.92 -28.98
N LYS A 76 12.84 -6.54 -29.05
CA LYS A 76 13.95 -7.46 -29.36
C LYS A 76 14.27 -8.45 -28.23
N GLN A 77 13.51 -8.42 -27.14
CA GLN A 77 13.64 -9.41 -26.07
C GLN A 77 13.04 -10.73 -26.59
N GLU A 78 13.82 -11.81 -26.54
CA GLU A 78 13.46 -13.20 -26.91
C GLU A 78 12.23 -13.79 -26.17
N LEU A 79 11.44 -12.96 -25.49
CA LEU A 79 10.32 -13.36 -24.64
C LEU A 79 9.17 -13.98 -25.44
N PHE A 80 9.00 -13.62 -26.70
CA PHE A 80 7.96 -14.17 -27.56
C PHE A 80 8.56 -15.18 -28.54
N MET A 81 8.44 -16.47 -28.20
CA MET A 81 9.20 -17.55 -28.85
C MET A 81 8.34 -18.40 -29.80
N GLY A 82 7.29 -17.84 -30.41
CA GLY A 82 6.48 -18.62 -31.35
C GLY A 82 5.27 -17.90 -31.91
N ASN A 83 4.64 -18.51 -32.90
CA ASN A 83 3.36 -18.04 -33.42
C ASN A 83 2.23 -18.41 -32.43
N ILE A 84 1.20 -17.57 -32.33
CA ILE A 84 0.00 -17.83 -31.53
C ILE A 84 -0.71 -19.11 -31.99
N TYR A 85 -0.61 -19.41 -33.29
CA TYR A 85 -1.11 -20.65 -33.85
C TYR A 85 0.03 -21.50 -34.41
N GLU A 86 0.05 -22.77 -34.01
CA GLU A 86 1.01 -23.77 -34.48
C GLU A 86 0.23 -25.00 -34.93
N GLY A 87 0.40 -25.40 -36.20
CA GLY A 87 -0.36 -26.51 -36.78
C GLY A 87 -1.89 -26.32 -36.79
N GLY A 88 -2.36 -25.06 -36.82
CA GLY A 88 -3.80 -24.74 -36.76
C GLY A 88 -4.41 -24.78 -35.36
N LYS A 89 -3.61 -25.07 -34.33
CA LYS A 89 -4.02 -25.10 -32.92
C LYS A 89 -3.42 -23.92 -32.18
N LEU A 90 -4.06 -23.49 -31.09
CA LEU A 90 -3.50 -22.44 -30.25
C LEU A 90 -2.24 -22.94 -29.54
N ASN A 91 -1.15 -22.20 -29.69
CA ASN A 91 0.05 -22.39 -28.89
C ASN A 91 -0.18 -21.70 -27.53
N LEU A 92 -0.63 -22.48 -26.55
CA LEU A 92 -0.94 -21.96 -25.21
C LEU A 92 0.25 -21.26 -24.53
N LEU A 93 1.48 -21.69 -24.83
CA LEU A 93 2.69 -21.04 -24.32
C LEU A 93 2.82 -19.62 -24.89
N ALA A 94 2.65 -19.46 -26.20
CA ALA A 94 2.65 -18.15 -26.84
C ALA A 94 1.50 -17.26 -26.31
N VAL A 95 0.34 -17.83 -26.02
CA VAL A 95 -0.78 -17.09 -25.41
C VAL A 95 -0.45 -16.60 -24.00
N ILE A 96 0.17 -17.45 -23.16
CA ILE A 96 0.60 -17.05 -21.81
C ILE A 96 1.66 -15.93 -21.89
N GLN A 97 2.62 -16.04 -22.80
CA GLN A 97 3.63 -15.00 -23.02
C GLN A 97 2.99 -13.67 -23.45
N LEU A 98 2.02 -13.72 -24.38
CA LEU A 98 1.26 -12.55 -24.82
C LEU A 98 0.48 -11.88 -23.67
N LEU A 99 -0.15 -12.68 -22.81
CA LEU A 99 -0.87 -12.18 -21.64
C LEU A 99 0.06 -11.52 -20.63
N ASN A 100 1.22 -12.12 -20.37
CA ASN A 100 2.23 -11.52 -19.49
C ASN A 100 2.74 -10.19 -20.05
N GLU A 101 2.87 -10.08 -21.36
CA GLU A 101 3.25 -8.82 -22.01
C GLU A 101 2.18 -7.74 -21.85
N ALA A 102 0.91 -8.11 -22.03
CA ALA A 102 -0.19 -7.18 -21.81
C ALA A 102 -0.22 -6.67 -20.36
N LEU A 103 -0.02 -7.57 -19.39
CA LEU A 103 0.05 -7.20 -17.97
C LEU A 103 1.26 -6.29 -17.67
N ARG A 104 2.42 -6.56 -18.29
CA ARG A 104 3.61 -5.71 -18.18
C ARG A 104 3.32 -4.30 -18.70
N MET A 105 2.71 -4.18 -19.88
CA MET A 105 2.32 -2.88 -20.44
C MET A 105 1.38 -2.10 -19.52
N LEU A 106 0.34 -2.75 -19.01
CA LEU A 106 -0.61 -2.12 -18.10
C LEU A 106 0.06 -1.60 -16.82
N ARG A 107 0.97 -2.40 -16.24
CA ARG A 107 1.74 -1.99 -15.06
C ARG A 107 2.62 -0.79 -15.38
N ASP A 108 3.34 -0.82 -16.49
CA ASP A 108 4.31 0.21 -16.85
C ASP A 108 3.59 1.55 -17.16
N GLU A 109 2.44 1.51 -17.84
CA GLU A 109 1.58 2.69 -18.06
C GLU A 109 1.04 3.26 -16.74
N HIS A 110 0.57 2.40 -15.84
CA HIS A 110 0.04 2.81 -14.53
C HIS A 110 1.13 3.51 -13.69
N CYS A 111 2.31 2.91 -13.58
CA CYS A 111 3.42 3.52 -12.84
C CYS A 111 3.85 4.86 -13.41
N GLN A 112 3.86 5.04 -14.74
CA GLN A 112 4.17 6.33 -15.35
C GLN A 112 3.13 7.39 -15.00
N SER A 113 1.85 7.04 -15.03
CA SER A 113 0.77 7.96 -14.66
C SER A 113 0.87 8.40 -13.19
N GLU A 114 1.18 7.49 -12.27
CA GLU A 114 1.36 7.81 -10.85
C GLU A 114 2.54 8.74 -10.61
N LEU A 115 3.67 8.52 -11.31
CA LEU A 115 4.85 9.36 -11.19
C LEU A 115 4.59 10.79 -11.69
N ILE A 116 3.84 10.94 -12.79
CA ILE A 116 3.46 12.27 -13.32
C ILE A 116 2.57 13.03 -12.34
N GLU A 117 1.57 12.36 -11.75
CA GLU A 117 0.69 13.00 -10.78
C GLU A 117 1.42 13.34 -9.48
N LEU A 118 2.38 12.50 -9.03
CA LEU A 118 3.20 12.79 -7.87
C LEU A 118 4.10 14.03 -8.09
N ASP A 119 4.78 14.13 -9.24
CA ASP A 119 5.60 15.29 -9.60
C ASP A 119 4.75 16.58 -9.66
N ARG A 120 3.55 16.49 -10.24
CA ARG A 120 2.60 17.61 -10.27
C ARG A 120 2.21 18.07 -8.85
N ILE A 121 1.92 17.14 -7.95
CA ILE A 121 1.58 17.45 -6.55
C ILE A 121 2.78 18.09 -5.83
N GLU A 122 3.98 17.55 -6.00
CA GLU A 122 5.21 18.09 -5.40
C GLU A 122 5.47 19.53 -5.86
N ASN A 123 5.31 19.80 -7.15
CA ASN A 123 5.43 21.14 -7.71
C ASN A 123 4.39 22.11 -7.14
N MET A 124 3.14 21.67 -6.96
CA MET A 124 2.09 22.47 -6.33
C MET A 124 2.41 22.78 -4.86
N VAL A 125 2.84 21.78 -4.09
CA VAL A 125 3.21 21.94 -2.67
C VAL A 125 4.38 22.92 -2.54
N THR A 126 5.40 22.77 -3.37
CA THR A 126 6.57 23.66 -3.38
C THR A 126 6.17 25.10 -3.71
N SER A 127 5.29 25.29 -4.69
CA SER A 127 4.78 26.61 -5.08
C SER A 127 3.95 27.26 -3.97
N CYS A 128 3.06 26.48 -3.33
CA CYS A 128 2.29 26.95 -2.17
C CYS A 128 3.18 27.32 -1.00
N HIS A 129 4.24 26.53 -0.75
CA HIS A 129 5.20 26.81 0.30
C HIS A 129 5.93 28.12 0.07
N LYS A 130 6.41 28.37 -1.15
CA LYS A 130 7.04 29.65 -1.54
C LYS A 130 6.08 30.82 -1.35
N ALA A 131 4.85 30.71 -1.86
CA ALA A 131 3.83 31.75 -1.70
C ALA A 131 3.53 32.03 -0.22
N LEU A 132 3.49 31.00 0.63
CA LEU A 132 3.30 31.15 2.06
C LEU A 132 4.47 31.88 2.73
N GLN A 133 5.71 31.58 2.34
CA GLN A 133 6.89 32.30 2.83
C GLN A 133 6.86 33.77 2.40
N ASP A 134 6.51 34.07 1.15
CA ASP A 134 6.38 35.43 0.64
C ASP A 134 5.30 36.22 1.38
N LEU A 135 4.15 35.60 1.65
CA LEU A 135 3.08 36.23 2.43
C LEU A 135 3.54 36.53 3.87
N LYS A 136 4.26 35.61 4.52
CA LYS A 136 4.82 35.83 5.87
C LYS A 136 5.82 36.99 5.88
N THR A 137 6.73 37.04 4.91
CA THR A 137 7.72 38.13 4.84
C THR A 137 7.08 39.47 4.54
N ASN A 138 6.09 39.52 3.63
CA ASN A 138 5.35 40.75 3.32
C ASN A 138 4.52 41.25 4.50
N ARG A 139 3.92 40.33 5.27
CA ARG A 139 3.23 40.68 6.52
C ARG A 139 4.18 41.37 7.49
N LEU A 140 5.34 40.77 7.78
CA LEU A 140 6.34 41.34 8.69
C LEU A 140 6.83 42.71 8.23
N LYS A 141 7.11 42.87 6.93
CA LYS A 141 7.50 44.18 6.35
C LYS A 141 6.42 45.24 6.57
N ARG A 142 5.14 44.90 6.35
CA ARG A 142 4.02 45.83 6.54
C ARG A 142 3.84 46.21 8.01
N GLU A 143 3.93 45.24 8.92
CA GLU A 143 3.87 45.49 10.37
C GLU A 143 4.99 46.44 10.81
N GLN A 144 6.22 46.23 10.32
CA GLN A 144 7.36 47.10 10.60
C GLN A 144 7.16 48.52 10.04
N GLN A 145 6.74 48.65 8.78
CA GLN A 145 6.46 49.94 8.16
C GLN A 145 5.36 50.72 8.89
N HIS A 146 4.30 50.03 9.33
CA HIS A 146 3.22 50.65 10.10
C HIS A 146 3.74 51.18 11.45
N CYS A 147 4.52 50.38 12.18
CA CYS A 147 5.14 50.83 13.44
C CYS A 147 6.04 52.06 13.24
N VAL A 148 6.86 52.08 12.18
CA VAL A 148 7.71 53.24 11.85
C VAL A 148 6.86 54.47 11.55
N SER A 149 5.84 54.34 10.70
CA SER A 149 4.95 55.44 10.32
C SER A 149 4.17 56.03 11.51
N VAL A 150 3.67 55.17 12.40
CA VAL A 150 3.00 55.61 13.64
C VAL A 150 3.98 56.36 14.54
N ARG A 151 5.19 55.83 14.74
CA ARG A 151 6.21 56.46 15.57
C ARG A 151 6.63 57.83 15.04
N GLU A 152 6.82 57.97 13.74
CA GLU A 152 7.13 59.24 13.08
C GLU A 152 5.99 60.26 13.25
N SER A 153 4.74 59.80 13.13
CA SER A 153 3.57 60.67 13.29
C SER A 153 3.42 61.18 14.73
N ILE A 154 3.61 60.30 15.72
CA ILE A 154 3.65 60.68 17.14
C ILE A 154 4.78 61.68 17.41
N SER A 155 5.97 61.45 16.84
CA SER A 155 7.11 62.35 17.03
C SER A 155 6.85 63.75 16.49
N ARG A 156 6.21 63.86 15.31
CA ARG A 156 5.81 65.15 14.73
C ARG A 156 4.78 65.86 15.59
N GLU A 157 3.76 65.14 16.03
CA GLU A 157 2.71 65.73 16.88
C GLU A 157 3.29 66.20 18.23
N GLN A 158 4.24 65.44 18.79
CA GLN A 158 4.95 65.83 20.01
C GLN A 158 5.77 67.11 19.82
N GLU A 159 6.48 67.25 18.69
CA GLU A 159 7.23 68.46 18.35
C GLU A 159 6.31 69.68 18.16
N ASP A 160 5.18 69.50 17.46
CA ASP A 160 4.17 70.56 17.28
C ASP A 160 3.60 71.04 18.62
N TRP A 161 3.34 70.11 19.54
CA TRP A 161 2.91 70.45 20.89
C TRP A 161 4.00 71.18 21.66
N GLU A 162 5.25 70.73 21.60
CA GLU A 162 6.37 71.39 22.26
C GLU A 162 6.54 72.84 21.79
N ILE A 163 6.42 73.08 20.49
CA ILE A 163 6.45 74.44 19.91
C ILE A 163 5.29 75.27 20.46
N LYS A 164 4.04 74.77 20.38
CA LYS A 164 2.85 75.49 20.90
C LYS A 164 3.03 75.87 22.36
N TRP A 165 3.41 74.92 23.21
CA TRP A 165 3.59 75.18 24.62
C TRP A 165 4.71 76.19 24.91
N LYS A 166 5.84 76.08 24.21
CA LYS A 166 6.94 77.06 24.33
C LYS A 166 6.50 78.46 23.91
N THR A 167 5.65 78.59 22.89
CA THR A 167 5.08 79.89 22.49
C THR A 167 4.16 80.47 23.57
N PHE A 168 3.30 79.66 24.19
CA PHE A 168 2.36 80.13 25.21
C PHE A 168 3.01 80.41 26.57
N LEU A 169 3.94 79.56 27.01
CA LEU A 169 4.52 79.59 28.35
C LEU A 169 5.95 80.18 28.38
N GLY A 170 6.54 80.49 27.22
CA GLY A 170 7.94 80.91 27.08
C GLY A 170 8.98 79.80 27.31
N GLN A 171 8.54 78.60 27.71
CA GLN A 171 9.38 77.45 28.02
C GLN A 171 8.63 76.13 27.79
N CYS A 172 9.37 75.04 27.62
CA CYS A 172 8.78 73.70 27.48
C CYS A 172 8.16 73.23 28.82
N PRO A 173 6.91 72.73 28.85
CA PRO A 173 6.23 72.29 30.08
C PRO A 173 6.97 71.15 30.79
N PHE A 174 7.62 70.27 30.03
CA PHE A 174 8.38 69.17 30.62
C PHE A 174 9.56 69.66 31.47
N ASN A 175 10.14 70.83 31.15
CA ASN A 175 11.19 71.44 31.95
C ASN A 175 10.70 71.98 33.31
N LEU A 176 9.39 72.19 33.48
CA LEU A 176 8.79 72.60 34.76
C LEU A 176 8.65 71.42 35.72
N ILE A 177 8.24 70.26 35.19
CA ILE A 177 8.04 69.02 35.97
C ILE A 177 9.35 68.54 36.60
N PHE A 178 10.47 68.67 35.87
CA PHE A 178 11.80 68.32 36.39
C PHE A 178 12.40 69.37 37.35
N LYS A 179 11.91 70.61 37.33
CA LYS A 179 12.33 71.64 38.30
C LYS A 179 11.68 71.43 39.67
N GLU A 180 10.41 71.02 39.74
CA GLU A 180 9.73 70.77 41.01
C GLU A 180 10.24 69.52 41.75
N THR A 181 10.72 68.50 41.03
CA THR A 181 11.30 67.28 41.62
C THR A 181 12.70 67.50 42.18
N LEU A 182 13.51 68.38 41.56
CA LEU A 182 14.81 68.77 42.11
C LEU A 182 14.66 69.71 43.32
N VAL A 183 13.68 70.63 43.31
CA VAL A 183 13.44 71.53 44.45
C VAL A 183 12.85 70.77 45.66
N SER A 184 12.03 69.74 45.44
CA SER A 184 11.49 68.91 46.52
C SER A 184 12.55 68.01 47.17
N SER A 185 13.63 67.66 46.45
CA SER A 185 14.74 66.86 46.99
C SER A 185 15.74 67.69 47.81
N VAL A 186 15.77 69.01 47.61
CA VAL A 186 16.65 69.93 48.36
C VAL A 186 15.99 70.42 49.65
N HIS A 187 14.68 70.23 49.83
CA HIS A 187 13.96 70.62 51.04
C HIS A 187 13.92 69.52 52.14
N PHE A 188 14.53 68.35 51.91
CA PHE A 188 14.55 67.23 52.86
C PHE A 188 15.97 66.76 53.29
N ILE A 189 16.97 67.65 53.18
CA ILE A 189 18.29 67.49 53.85
C ILE A 189 18.48 68.71 54.75
#